data_AF-A0AAW1QX28-F1
#
_entry.id   AF-A0AAW1QX28-F1
#
_cell.length_a   1.000
_cell.length_b   1.000
_cell.length_c   1.000
_cell.angle_alpha   90.00
_cell.angle_beta   90.00
_cell.angle_gamma   90.00
#
_symmetry.space_group_name_H-M   'P 1'
#
loop_
_entity.id
_entity.type
_entity.pdbx_description
1 polymer ?
#
loop_
_entity_poly.entity_id
_entity_poly.type
_entity_poly.pdbx_seq_one_letter_code
_entity_poly.pdbx_strand_id
1 'polypeptide(L)'
;ARHGTDSAVRLNDVFFAAHASCITLLTLAQCAVYDRGSQRVHARTRTAFAVMVPVTVAYAAAVWLFPDSFPVLWFLYYLSYIKVAVAMAMYLPQVLLNHERRSTAGFSIEQVLCDFAGGILSLFQLCLEAVVMQDTSLITGDLAKFGLGVVSLVYDVILMTQHYVLYPAAHSAGMPLMCSQSSLKLQIF
;
A
#
# COMPACT_ATOMS: atom_id res chain seq x y z
N ALA A 1 -27.18 26.83 18.01
CA ALA A 1 -25.72 26.68 17.84
C ALA A 1 -25.28 25.31 18.37
N ARG A 2 -25.13 24.31 17.49
CA ARG A 2 -24.49 23.02 17.81
C ARG A 2 -23.10 23.07 17.17
N HIS A 3 -22.08 23.40 17.95
CA HIS A 3 -20.69 23.42 17.49
C HIS A 3 -20.06 22.05 17.74
N GLY A 4 -19.76 21.35 16.65
CA GLY A 4 -18.44 20.79 16.38
C GLY A 4 -17.90 19.68 17.28
N THR A 5 -18.27 18.43 16.99
CA THR A 5 -17.39 17.26 17.05
C THR A 5 -17.87 16.17 16.08
N ASP A 6 -18.31 16.53 14.87
CA ASP A 6 -18.41 15.52 13.82
C ASP A 6 -16.98 15.20 13.41
N SER A 7 -16.45 14.10 13.95
CA SER A 7 -15.15 13.58 13.56
C SER A 7 -15.13 13.45 12.04
N ALA A 8 -14.15 14.09 11.39
CA ALA A 8 -13.92 13.98 9.95
C ALA A 8 -13.69 12.53 9.49
N VAL A 9 -13.43 11.62 10.44
CA VAL A 9 -13.37 10.17 10.23
C VAL A 9 -14.75 9.57 10.50
N ARG A 10 -15.31 8.91 9.50
CA ARG A 10 -16.60 8.21 9.57
C ARG A 10 -16.42 6.75 10.00
N LEU A 11 -17.51 6.12 10.44
CA LEU A 11 -17.47 4.73 10.93
C LEU A 11 -17.01 3.74 9.84
N ASN A 12 -17.38 3.99 8.59
CA ASN A 12 -16.94 3.19 7.44
C ASN A 12 -15.43 3.29 7.19
N ASP A 13 -14.81 4.45 7.46
CA ASP A 13 -13.35 4.59 7.38
C ASP A 13 -12.66 3.71 8.42
N VAL A 14 -13.22 3.66 9.63
CA VAL A 14 -12.73 2.82 10.73
C VAL A 14 -12.86 1.34 10.40
N PHE A 15 -14.02 0.91 9.88
CA PHE A 15 -14.24 -0.48 9.50
C PHE A 15 -13.30 -0.91 8.37
N PHE A 16 -13.16 -0.08 7.34
CA PHE A 16 -12.25 -0.32 6.22
C PHE A 16 -10.80 -0.48 6.70
N ALA A 17 -10.32 0.46 7.53
CA ALA A 17 -8.97 0.41 8.09
C ALA A 17 -8.74 -0.82 8.99
N ALA A 18 -9.72 -1.18 9.81
CA ALA A 18 -9.64 -2.35 10.68
C ALA A 18 -9.59 -3.66 9.88
N HIS A 19 -10.43 -3.78 8.84
CA HIS A 19 -10.43 -4.94 7.94
C HIS A 19 -9.10 -5.07 7.19
N ALA A 20 -8.60 -3.99 6.60
CA ALA A 20 -7.31 -3.97 5.90
C ALA A 20 -6.15 -4.33 6.83
N SER A 21 -6.18 -3.83 8.08
CA SER A 21 -5.19 -4.17 9.11
C SER A 21 -5.24 -5.66 9.46
N CYS A 22 -6.43 -6.24 9.61
CA CYS A 22 -6.60 -7.67 9.88
C CYS A 22 -6.01 -8.53 8.75
N ILE A 23 -6.34 -8.21 7.49
CA ILE A 23 -5.76 -8.92 6.34
C ILE A 23 -4.25 -8.81 6.33
N THR A 24 -3.70 -7.62 6.58
CA THR A 24 -2.24 -7.41 6.60
C THR A 24 -1.56 -8.24 7.69
N LEU A 25 -2.16 -8.33 8.89
CA LEU A 25 -1.66 -9.17 9.98
C LEU A 25 -1.70 -10.66 9.62
N LEU A 26 -2.77 -11.11 8.97
CA LEU A 26 -2.88 -12.48 8.46
C LEU A 26 -1.79 -12.77 7.43
N THR A 27 -1.56 -11.87 6.47
CA THR A 27 -0.49 -12.02 5.48
C THR A 27 0.90 -12.02 6.13
N LEU A 28 1.14 -11.18 7.14
CA LEU A 28 2.40 -11.20 7.90
C LEU A 28 2.60 -12.52 8.65
N ALA A 29 1.53 -13.07 9.25
CA ALA A 29 1.58 -14.39 9.89
C ALA A 29 1.86 -15.50 8.87
N GLN A 30 1.23 -15.46 7.71
CA GLN A 30 1.49 -16.38 6.61
C GLN A 30 2.96 -16.32 6.16
N CYS A 31 3.52 -15.12 5.99
CA CYS A 31 4.95 -14.93 5.70
C CYS A 31 5.88 -15.54 6.77
N ALA A 32 5.42 -15.67 8.02
CA ALA A 32 6.19 -16.30 9.08
C ALA A 32 6.14 -17.83 9.03
N VAL A 33 5.00 -18.40 8.61
CA VAL A 33 4.70 -19.85 8.59
C VAL A 33 5.12 -20.54 7.29
N TYR A 34 4.89 -19.91 6.13
CA TYR A 34 5.24 -20.51 4.83
C TYR A 34 6.75 -20.52 4.59
N ASP A 35 7.19 -21.48 3.77
CA ASP A 35 8.60 -21.64 3.43
C ASP A 35 9.12 -20.42 2.65
N ARG A 36 10.20 -19.83 3.17
CA ARG A 36 10.84 -18.61 2.64
C ARG A 36 12.04 -18.94 1.75
N GLY A 37 12.40 -20.21 1.61
CA GLY A 37 13.56 -20.66 0.83
C GLY A 37 14.85 -19.96 1.27
N SER A 38 15.62 -19.46 0.31
CA SER A 38 16.87 -18.72 0.55
C SER A 38 16.68 -17.20 0.73
N GLN A 39 15.44 -16.72 0.75
CA GLN A 39 15.15 -15.28 0.75
C GLN A 39 15.43 -14.65 2.11
N ARG A 40 16.34 -13.68 2.14
CA ARG A 40 16.69 -12.92 3.35
C ARG A 40 16.27 -11.46 3.20
N VAL A 41 15.70 -10.90 4.26
CA VAL A 41 15.40 -9.45 4.31
C VAL A 41 16.71 -8.69 4.32
N HIS A 42 16.85 -7.77 3.37
CA HIS A 42 18.05 -6.97 3.23
C HIS A 42 18.24 -6.06 4.47
N ALA A 43 19.50 -5.89 4.92
CA ALA A 43 19.79 -5.16 6.15
C ALA A 43 19.22 -3.73 6.15
N ARG A 44 19.23 -3.06 4.99
CA ARG A 44 18.64 -1.72 4.81
C ARG A 44 17.16 -1.69 5.15
N THR A 45 16.38 -2.65 4.65
CA THR A 45 14.95 -2.77 4.96
C THR A 45 14.72 -3.03 6.44
N ARG A 46 15.50 -3.93 7.04
CA ARG A 46 15.40 -4.22 8.49
C ARG A 46 15.69 -2.99 9.34
N THR A 47 16.76 -2.24 9.04
CA THR A 47 17.11 -1.02 9.76
C THR A 47 16.06 0.07 9.56
N ALA A 48 15.54 0.23 8.34
CA ALA A 48 14.47 1.19 8.06
C ALA A 48 13.23 0.89 8.92
N PHE A 49 12.77 -0.36 8.98
CA PHE A 49 11.65 -0.76 9.85
C PHE A 49 11.97 -0.57 11.34
N ALA A 50 13.18 -0.94 11.77
CA ALA A 50 13.60 -0.82 13.17
C ALA A 50 13.68 0.63 13.66
N VAL A 51 13.82 1.61 12.76
CA VAL A 51 13.79 3.05 13.10
C VAL A 51 12.38 3.62 12.93
N MET A 52 11.74 3.35 11.80
CA MET A 52 10.44 3.92 11.44
C MET A 52 9.34 3.55 12.43
N VAL A 53 9.29 2.28 12.87
CA VAL A 53 8.24 1.80 13.77
C VAL A 53 8.33 2.46 15.15
N PRO A 54 9.48 2.46 15.86
CA PRO A 54 9.58 3.15 17.15
C PRO A 54 9.33 4.65 17.07
N VAL A 55 9.79 5.33 16.02
CA VAL A 55 9.53 6.77 15.85
C VAL A 55 8.03 7.04 15.67
N THR A 56 7.34 6.22 14.88
CA THR A 56 5.89 6.34 14.68
C THR A 56 5.13 6.09 15.98
N VAL A 57 5.53 5.08 16.76
CA VAL A 57 4.92 4.77 18.07
C VAL A 57 5.19 5.89 19.08
N ALA A 58 6.40 6.44 19.12
CA ALA A 58 6.74 7.55 20.00
C ALA A 58 5.93 8.82 19.66
N TYR A 59 5.73 9.11 18.36
CA TYR A 59 4.88 10.23 17.94
C TYR A 59 3.42 9.97 18.30
N ALA A 60 2.89 8.76 18.07
CA ALA A 60 1.54 8.39 18.49
C ALA A 60 1.35 8.56 20.02
N ALA A 61 2.33 8.16 20.82
CA ALA A 61 2.33 8.39 22.26
C ALA A 61 2.37 9.88 22.62
N ALA A 62 3.16 10.69 21.91
CA ALA A 62 3.23 12.14 22.13
C ALA A 62 1.90 12.84 21.83
N VAL A 63 1.18 12.43 20.78
CA VAL A 63 -0.19 12.91 20.48
C VAL A 63 -1.15 12.61 21.63
N TRP A 64 -1.04 11.42 22.23
CA TRP A 64 -1.92 11.01 23.32
C TRP A 64 -1.58 11.69 24.65
N LEU A 65 -0.29 11.85 24.95
CA LEU A 65 0.20 12.43 26.20
C LEU A 65 0.16 13.97 26.21
N PHE A 66 0.30 14.61 25.04
CA PHE A 66 0.43 16.06 24.90
C PHE A 66 -0.44 16.61 23.76
N PRO A 67 -1.78 16.50 23.87
CA PRO A 67 -2.70 16.83 22.77
C PRO A 67 -2.65 18.30 22.32
N ASP A 68 -2.34 19.23 23.23
CA ASP A 68 -2.24 20.66 22.91
C ASP A 68 -1.01 20.99 22.05
N SER A 69 0.08 20.23 22.23
CA SER A 69 1.34 20.41 21.51
C SER A 69 1.42 19.56 20.25
N PHE A 70 0.73 18.41 20.23
CA PHE A 70 0.73 17.46 19.11
C PHE A 70 -0.69 17.16 18.63
N PRO A 71 -1.26 18.05 17.80
CA PRO A 71 -2.58 17.81 17.21
C PRO A 71 -2.60 16.53 16.38
N VAL A 72 -3.67 15.74 16.54
CA VAL A 72 -3.91 14.48 15.79
C VAL A 72 -3.77 14.68 14.28
N LEU A 73 -4.18 15.84 13.76
CA LEU A 73 -4.10 16.16 12.34
C LEU A 73 -2.66 16.11 11.80
N TRP A 74 -1.68 16.63 12.53
CA TRP A 74 -0.26 16.57 12.15
C TRP A 74 0.29 15.15 12.14
N PHE A 75 -0.20 14.32 13.05
CA PHE A 75 0.13 12.91 13.05
C PHE A 75 -0.48 12.17 11.84
N LEU A 76 -1.72 12.48 11.46
CA LEU A 76 -2.34 11.94 10.25
C LEU A 76 -1.59 12.36 8.97
N TYR A 77 -1.14 13.63 8.89
CA TYR A 77 -0.25 14.09 7.83
C TYR A 77 1.03 13.26 7.77
N TYR A 78 1.70 13.10 8.91
CA TYR A 78 2.92 12.30 9.02
C TYR A 78 2.73 10.86 8.52
N LEU A 79 1.65 10.18 8.95
CA LEU A 79 1.32 8.83 8.47
C LEU A 79 1.08 8.79 6.95
N SER A 80 0.40 9.80 6.39
CA SER A 80 0.17 9.90 4.94
C SER A 80 1.48 10.02 4.15
N TYR A 81 2.44 10.82 4.63
CA TYR A 81 3.75 10.92 3.99
C TYR A 81 4.53 9.61 4.06
N ILE A 82 4.50 8.91 5.20
CA ILE A 82 5.11 7.59 5.35
C ILE A 82 4.53 6.59 4.34
N LYS A 83 3.20 6.52 4.23
CA LYS A 83 2.52 5.62 3.29
C LYS A 83 3.06 5.80 1.88
N VAL A 84 3.09 7.03 1.38
CA VAL A 84 3.55 7.31 0.02
C VAL A 84 5.05 7.02 -0.14
N ALA A 85 5.88 7.38 0.85
CA ALA A 85 7.31 7.09 0.80
C ALA A 85 7.60 5.57 0.77
N VAL A 86 6.87 4.78 1.56
CA VAL A 86 6.99 3.32 1.57
C VAL A 86 6.50 2.74 0.23
N ALA A 87 5.35 3.20 -0.28
CA ALA A 87 4.84 2.78 -1.58
C ALA A 87 5.86 3.06 -2.71
N MET A 88 6.44 4.26 -2.74
CA MET A 88 7.51 4.61 -3.68
C MET A 88 8.72 3.68 -3.57
N ALA A 89 9.19 3.43 -2.35
CA ALA A 89 10.36 2.59 -2.11
C ALA A 89 10.16 1.12 -2.50
N MET A 90 8.91 0.65 -2.55
CA MET A 90 8.57 -0.74 -2.87
C MET A 90 8.09 -0.92 -4.31
N TYR A 91 7.20 -0.04 -4.78
CA TYR A 91 6.57 -0.18 -6.09
C TYR A 91 7.49 0.24 -7.23
N LEU A 92 8.33 1.27 -7.06
CA LEU A 92 9.29 1.65 -8.10
C LEU A 92 10.25 0.51 -8.47
N PRO A 93 10.97 -0.14 -7.53
CA PRO A 93 11.83 -1.27 -7.89
C PRO A 93 11.02 -2.45 -8.41
N GLN A 94 9.79 -2.67 -7.93
CA GLN A 94 8.94 -3.75 -8.45
C GLN A 94 8.54 -3.52 -9.93
N VAL A 95 8.17 -2.29 -10.29
CA VAL A 95 7.85 -1.92 -11.68
C VAL A 95 9.05 -2.16 -12.60
N LEU A 96 10.26 -1.78 -12.15
CA LEU A 96 11.49 -2.00 -12.91
C LEU A 96 11.80 -3.49 -13.06
N LEU A 97 11.71 -4.26 -11.96
CA LEU A 97 11.93 -5.71 -11.97
C LEU A 97 10.95 -6.45 -12.88
N ASN A 98 9.67 -6.07 -12.85
CA ASN A 98 8.65 -6.62 -13.75
C ASN A 98 8.99 -6.32 -15.21
N HIS A 99 9.48 -5.10 -15.49
CA HIS A 99 9.89 -4.71 -16.83
C HIS A 99 11.12 -5.49 -17.33
N GLU A 100 12.15 -5.63 -16.49
CA GLU A 100 13.36 -6.39 -16.82
C GLU A 100 13.08 -7.89 -17.02
N ARG A 101 12.28 -8.49 -16.13
CA ARG A 101 11.95 -9.92 -16.17
C ARG A 101 10.90 -10.27 -17.22
N ARG A 102 10.20 -9.27 -17.77
CA ARG A 102 9.05 -9.44 -18.66
C ARG A 102 7.98 -10.40 -18.08
N SER A 103 7.86 -10.44 -16.76
CA SER A 103 7.00 -11.40 -16.03
C SER A 103 6.61 -10.86 -14.67
N THR A 104 5.39 -11.17 -14.25
CA THR A 104 4.84 -10.90 -12.92
C THR A 104 4.60 -12.19 -12.12
N ALA A 105 5.24 -13.31 -12.50
CA ALA A 105 5.10 -14.59 -11.79
C ALA A 105 5.53 -14.47 -10.32
N GLY A 106 4.68 -14.92 -9.40
CA GLY A 106 4.92 -14.85 -7.95
C GLY A 106 4.67 -13.48 -7.32
N PHE A 107 4.25 -12.47 -8.09
CA PHE A 107 3.81 -11.18 -7.57
C PHE A 107 2.33 -11.24 -7.17
N SER A 108 2.02 -10.88 -5.91
CA SER A 108 0.65 -10.85 -5.40
C SER A 108 -0.09 -9.61 -5.91
N ILE A 109 -0.82 -9.76 -7.02
CA ILE A 109 -1.63 -8.67 -7.60
C ILE A 109 -2.85 -8.32 -6.73
N GLU A 110 -3.35 -9.27 -5.96
CA GLU A 110 -4.55 -9.10 -5.12
C GLU A 110 -4.40 -7.97 -4.10
N GLN A 111 -3.20 -7.79 -3.55
CA GLN A 111 -2.92 -6.69 -2.62
C GLN A 111 -3.01 -5.33 -3.32
N VAL A 112 -2.47 -5.22 -4.54
CA VAL A 112 -2.53 -3.99 -5.34
C VAL A 112 -3.98 -3.68 -5.74
N LEU A 113 -4.76 -4.69 -6.12
CA LEU A 113 -6.18 -4.51 -6.43
C LEU A 113 -6.98 -4.02 -5.22
N CYS A 114 -6.70 -4.55 -4.04
CA CYS A 114 -7.35 -4.14 -2.80
C CYS A 114 -7.00 -2.67 -2.46
N ASP A 115 -5.73 -2.29 -2.58
CA ASP A 115 -5.26 -0.92 -2.36
C ASP A 115 -5.91 0.06 -3.36
N PHE A 116 -5.98 -0.33 -4.65
CA PHE A 116 -6.60 0.46 -5.70
C PHE A 116 -8.10 0.64 -5.47
N ALA A 117 -8.82 -0.44 -5.18
CA ALA A 117 -10.25 -0.41 -4.87
C ALA A 117 -10.50 0.47 -3.63
N GLY A 118 -9.74 0.28 -2.57
CA GLY A 118 -9.79 1.10 -1.37
C GLY A 118 -9.60 2.59 -1.67
N GLY A 119 -8.58 2.93 -2.46
CA GLY A 119 -8.31 4.31 -2.88
C GLY A 119 -9.45 4.93 -3.69
N ILE A 120 -10.03 4.20 -4.64
CA ILE A 120 -11.20 4.66 -5.41
C ILE A 120 -12.40 4.87 -4.50
N LEU A 121 -12.70 3.93 -3.62
CA LEU A 121 -13.85 4.02 -2.70
C LEU A 121 -13.70 5.21 -1.75
N SER A 122 -12.49 5.46 -1.22
CA SER A 122 -12.21 6.64 -0.40
C SER A 122 -12.37 7.95 -1.17
N LEU A 123 -11.93 8.02 -2.43
CA LEU A 123 -12.15 9.21 -3.28
C LEU A 123 -13.64 9.42 -3.56
N PHE A 124 -14.39 8.35 -3.83
CA PHE A 124 -15.82 8.43 -4.06
C PHE A 124 -16.57 8.95 -2.82
N GLN A 125 -16.20 8.45 -1.64
CA GLN A 125 -16.76 8.94 -0.38
C GLN A 125 -16.45 10.43 -0.16
N LEU A 126 -15.21 10.87 -0.40
CA LEU A 126 -14.83 12.28 -0.29
C LEU A 126 -15.66 13.16 -1.25
N CYS A 127 -15.89 12.70 -2.48
CA CYS A 127 -16.74 13.40 -3.44
C CYS A 127 -18.20 13.50 -2.96
N LEU A 128 -18.78 12.40 -2.44
CA LEU A 128 -20.13 12.41 -1.90
C LEU A 128 -20.26 13.35 -0.69
N GLU A 129 -19.29 13.35 0.21
CA GLU A 129 -19.27 14.23 1.37
C GLU A 129 -19.17 15.71 0.96
N ALA A 130 -18.31 16.05 0.01
CA ALA A 130 -18.20 17.41 -0.51
C ALA A 130 -19.51 17.89 -1.17
N VAL A 131 -20.22 17.02 -1.88
CA VAL A 131 -21.54 17.32 -2.47
C VAL A 131 -22.59 17.52 -1.38
N VAL A 132 -22.62 16.68 -0.35
CA VAL A 132 -23.60 16.77 0.74
C VAL A 132 -23.35 17.99 1.63
N MET A 133 -22.10 18.31 1.95
CA MET A 133 -21.74 19.47 2.77
C MET A 133 -21.73 20.79 1.98
N GLN A 134 -21.92 20.75 0.66
CA GLN A 134 -21.84 21.92 -0.24
C GLN A 134 -20.52 22.70 -0.09
N ASP A 135 -19.46 22.01 0.34
CA ASP A 135 -18.16 22.61 0.63
C ASP A 135 -17.08 21.92 -0.20
N THR A 136 -16.80 22.50 -1.37
CA THR A 136 -15.75 22.04 -2.29
C THR A 136 -14.34 22.34 -1.77
N SER A 137 -14.19 23.12 -0.69
CA SER A 137 -12.88 23.40 -0.09
C SER A 137 -12.25 22.17 0.56
N LEU A 138 -13.01 21.11 0.85
CA LEU A 138 -12.44 19.81 1.27
C LEU A 138 -11.66 19.09 0.16
N ILE A 139 -12.03 19.31 -1.10
CA ILE A 139 -11.35 18.68 -2.26
C ILE A 139 -10.15 19.53 -2.68
N THR A 140 -10.27 20.86 -2.65
CA THR A 140 -9.23 21.80 -3.12
C THR A 140 -8.27 22.29 -2.03
N GLY A 141 -8.69 22.27 -0.77
CA GLY A 141 -7.94 22.81 0.38
C GLY A 141 -6.67 22.05 0.73
N ASP A 142 -6.47 20.86 0.15
CA ASP A 142 -5.23 20.10 0.29
C ASP A 142 -4.90 19.34 -1.01
N LEU A 143 -4.74 20.10 -2.10
CA LEU A 143 -4.34 19.58 -3.40
C LEU A 143 -3.03 18.76 -3.32
N ALA A 144 -2.17 19.06 -2.35
CA ALA A 144 -0.95 18.30 -2.08
C ALA A 144 -1.26 16.89 -1.52
N LYS A 145 -2.18 16.75 -0.56
CA LYS A 145 -2.66 15.42 -0.12
C LYS A 145 -3.42 14.67 -1.20
N PHE A 146 -4.29 15.35 -1.95
CA PHE A 146 -5.00 14.74 -3.07
C PHE A 146 -4.00 14.19 -4.10
N GLY A 147 -2.98 15.00 -4.44
CA GLY A 147 -1.89 14.59 -5.33
C GLY A 147 -1.11 13.39 -4.80
N LEU A 148 -0.78 13.35 -3.50
CA LEU A 148 -0.11 12.22 -2.86
C LEU A 148 -0.93 10.92 -2.95
N GLY A 149 -2.26 10.99 -2.79
CA GLY A 149 -3.17 9.85 -2.95
C GLY A 149 -3.28 9.38 -4.41
N VAL A 150 -3.37 10.33 -5.35
CA VAL A 150 -3.42 10.03 -6.80
C VAL A 150 -2.12 9.38 -7.27
N VAL A 151 -0.96 9.81 -6.77
CA VAL A 151 0.33 9.19 -7.10
C VAL A 151 0.35 7.71 -6.73
N SER A 152 -0.23 7.32 -5.58
CA SER A 152 -0.37 5.91 -5.21
C SER A 152 -1.21 5.13 -6.23
N LEU A 153 -2.37 5.67 -6.62
CA LEU A 153 -3.25 5.04 -7.61
C LEU A 153 -2.58 4.89 -8.98
N VAL A 154 -1.70 5.81 -9.37
CA VAL A 154 -0.93 5.70 -10.62
C VAL A 154 0.00 4.49 -10.58
N TYR A 155 0.70 4.24 -9.46
CA TYR A 155 1.54 3.05 -9.34
C TYR A 155 0.72 1.75 -9.38
N ASP A 156 -0.45 1.74 -8.74
CA ASP A 156 -1.34 0.58 -8.77
C ASP A 156 -1.77 0.28 -10.21
N VAL A 157 -2.18 1.30 -10.97
CA VAL A 157 -2.55 1.16 -12.39
C VAL A 157 -1.37 0.66 -13.24
N ILE A 158 -0.15 1.15 -13.00
CA ILE A 158 1.05 0.68 -13.72
C ILE A 158 1.26 -0.82 -13.45
N LEU A 159 1.20 -1.25 -12.19
CA LEU A 159 1.39 -2.64 -11.80
C LEU A 159 0.27 -3.55 -12.34
N MET A 160 -0.98 -3.09 -12.31
CA MET A 160 -2.12 -3.78 -12.93
C MET A 160 -1.93 -3.93 -14.45
N THR A 161 -1.47 -2.87 -15.11
CA THR A 161 -1.18 -2.90 -16.56
C THR A 161 -0.05 -3.88 -16.87
N GLN A 162 1.02 -3.89 -16.06
CA GLN A 162 2.11 -4.86 -16.19
C GLN A 162 1.61 -6.30 -16.04
N HIS A 163 0.73 -6.55 -15.08
CA HIS A 163 0.25 -7.89 -14.77
C HIS A 163 -0.77 -8.41 -15.79
N TYR A 164 -1.79 -7.63 -16.13
CA TYR A 164 -2.91 -8.10 -16.97
C TYR A 164 -2.72 -7.84 -18.47
N VAL A 165 -1.99 -6.79 -18.86
CA VAL A 165 -1.88 -6.38 -20.26
C VAL A 165 -0.53 -6.79 -20.86
N LEU A 166 0.57 -6.45 -20.19
CA LEU A 166 1.92 -6.66 -20.73
C LEU A 166 2.43 -8.09 -20.55
N TYR A 167 2.23 -8.68 -19.36
CA TYR A 167 2.77 -10.00 -19.01
C TYR A 167 1.71 -11.04 -18.62
N PRO A 168 0.59 -11.20 -19.36
CA PRO A 168 -0.47 -12.16 -19.01
C PRO A 168 -0.02 -13.63 -19.15
N ALA A 169 1.00 -13.90 -19.97
CA ALA A 169 1.45 -15.25 -20.31
C ALA A 169 1.97 -16.06 -19.10
N ALA A 170 2.45 -15.41 -18.04
CA ALA A 170 2.86 -16.09 -16.81
C ALA A 170 1.68 -16.70 -16.03
N HIS A 171 0.46 -16.17 -16.20
CA HIS A 171 -0.75 -16.69 -15.57
C HIS A 171 -1.26 -17.98 -16.24
N SER A 172 -0.95 -18.17 -17.52
CA SER A 172 -1.34 -19.36 -18.30
C SER A 172 -0.39 -20.56 -18.12
N ALA A 173 0.75 -20.37 -17.42
CA ALA A 173 1.71 -21.43 -17.12
C ALA A 173 1.37 -22.22 -15.84
N GLY A 174 0.10 -22.19 -15.40
CA GLY A 174 -0.48 -23.09 -14.40
C GLY A 174 -0.87 -24.47 -14.96
N MET A 175 -0.38 -24.84 -16.15
CA MET A 175 -0.38 -26.21 -16.67
C MET A 175 1.02 -26.78 -16.44
N PRO A 176 1.19 -27.91 -15.75
CA PRO A 176 2.47 -28.31 -15.20
C PRO A 176 3.48 -28.57 -16.31
N LEU A 177 4.54 -27.75 -16.40
CA LEU A 177 5.79 -28.15 -17.04
C LEU A 177 6.54 -29.13 -16.12
N MET A 178 5.89 -30.26 -15.80
CA MET A 178 6.57 -31.47 -15.33
C MET A 178 7.24 -32.24 -16.48
N CYS A 179 7.18 -31.73 -17.72
CA CYS A 179 7.87 -32.32 -18.86
C CYS A 179 8.73 -31.26 -19.56
N SER A 180 9.99 -31.11 -19.09
CA SER A 180 11.18 -30.62 -19.83
C SER A 180 12.06 -29.68 -18.99
N GLN A 181 12.55 -30.15 -17.85
CA GLN A 181 13.69 -29.54 -17.14
C GLN A 181 14.89 -30.51 -17.03
N SER A 182 14.84 -31.66 -17.73
CA SER A 182 15.95 -32.61 -17.82
C SER A 182 17.02 -32.25 -18.87
N SER A 183 16.91 -31.11 -19.58
CA SER A 183 17.85 -30.76 -20.66
C SER A 183 18.62 -29.45 -20.50
N LEU A 184 18.56 -28.75 -19.36
CA LEU A 184 19.39 -27.56 -19.13
C LEU A 184 20.30 -27.68 -17.89
N LYS A 185 20.84 -28.88 -17.66
CA LYS A 185 22.12 -29.06 -16.95
C LYS A 185 23.26 -29.09 -17.97
N LEU A 186 23.57 -27.97 -18.61
CA LEU A 186 24.88 -27.70 -19.25
C LEU A 186 24.87 -26.29 -19.82
N GLN A 187 25.95 -25.54 -19.62
CA GLN A 187 26.11 -24.09 -19.86
C GLN A 187 25.47 -23.27 -18.74
N ILE A 188 26.21 -22.82 -17.74
CA ILE A 188 27.32 -21.87 -17.85
C ILE A 188 28.28 -22.11 -16.66
N PHE A 189 29.56 -22.24 -16.98
CA PHE A 189 30.68 -22.01 -16.05
C PHE A 189 30.69 -20.55 -15.60
#